data_AF-A0A1Q9DAN0-F1
#
_entry.id   AF-A0A1Q9DAN0-F1
#
_cell.length_a   1.000
_cell.length_b   1.000
_cell.length_c   1.000
_cell.angle_alpha   90.00
_cell.angle_beta   90.00
_cell.angle_gamma   90.00
#
_symmetry.space_group_name_H-M   'P 1'
#
loop_
_entity.id
_entity.type
_entity.pdbx_description
1 polymer ?
#
loop_
_entity_poly.entity_id
_entity_poly.type
_entity_poly.pdbx_seq_one_letter_code
_entity_poly.pdbx_strand_id
1 'polypeptide(L)'
;MRCCAAALETAAWSQRQGSAVAAGRRPQPFVCGPYSRQRKDSAHPWLRLTVGALCARAAAGRFKTTTKSTLLVDADQHGPHDVMEALRLLQETESGEPGELPRARKKQVEVIVFVAREEHSRWKPVKRSARLQFEIVPRTTEYGDPNDAAIDNRVRKLAEDRRSRPKEVAILASDSDFVETVNYGISHGIEVVAIVPENRPSVLKAFEPTAARLLKLPAKALRPKDGPRRGTRSAVCKVRAVLHGDGHGEVLLSDTLPGTELPDVFGPLVDLGYCTAATARDSLMPSIVNCWLTNNLGDLTVFPYQCGIQEFSTALKCRTSASWARRSHDLAFVLPTRGGRTAAAIRDYGTSKAAAVFQGGGRA
;
A
#
# COMPACT_ATOMS: atom_id res chain seq x y z
N MET A 1 -36.14 36.70 26.75
CA MET A 1 -36.59 37.77 25.84
C MET A 1 -35.98 37.52 24.47
N ARG A 2 -36.85 37.51 23.45
CA ARG A 2 -36.61 37.64 22.00
C ARG A 2 -35.77 36.57 21.28
N CYS A 3 -36.55 35.67 20.67
CA CYS A 3 -36.26 34.94 19.43
C CYS A 3 -35.78 35.86 18.30
N CYS A 4 -34.97 35.32 17.38
CA CYS A 4 -35.14 35.51 15.94
C CYS A 4 -34.46 34.37 15.18
N ALA A 5 -35.23 33.77 14.27
CA ALA A 5 -34.85 32.76 13.29
C ALA A 5 -35.07 33.33 11.88
N ALA A 6 -34.25 32.93 10.90
CA ALA A 6 -34.51 32.87 9.43
C ALA A 6 -33.19 32.47 8.72
N ALA A 7 -33.07 31.30 8.07
CA ALA A 7 -33.49 30.95 6.69
C ALA A 7 -32.57 31.59 5.61
N LEU A 8 -31.66 30.84 4.97
CA LEU A 8 -31.79 30.04 3.71
C LEU A 8 -31.97 30.88 2.42
N GLU A 9 -31.00 30.85 1.48
CA GLU A 9 -31.13 30.26 0.11
C GLU A 9 -30.01 30.64 -0.91
N THR A 10 -29.54 29.58 -1.60
CA THR A 10 -29.11 29.38 -3.02
C THR A 10 -28.15 30.31 -3.79
N ALA A 11 -27.02 29.67 -4.19
CA ALA A 11 -26.51 29.38 -5.55
C ALA A 11 -26.45 30.45 -6.66
N ALA A 12 -25.26 30.59 -7.28
CA ALA A 12 -25.13 30.84 -8.72
C ALA A 12 -23.81 30.27 -9.27
N TRP A 13 -23.95 29.30 -10.16
CA TRP A 13 -22.94 28.73 -11.05
C TRP A 13 -22.87 29.61 -12.31
N SER A 14 -21.69 29.97 -12.81
CA SER A 14 -21.55 30.65 -14.10
C SER A 14 -20.47 30.01 -14.96
N GLN A 15 -20.91 29.60 -16.14
CA GLN A 15 -20.17 29.02 -17.26
C GLN A 15 -19.14 30.01 -17.81
N ARG A 16 -17.99 29.51 -18.25
CA ARG A 16 -17.28 30.08 -19.41
C ARG A 16 -16.83 29.01 -20.38
N GLN A 17 -17.20 29.28 -21.63
CA GLN A 17 -16.95 28.53 -22.84
C GLN A 17 -15.59 28.90 -23.47
N GLY A 18 -15.17 28.08 -24.43
CA GLY A 18 -14.34 28.47 -25.58
C GLY A 18 -12.89 27.96 -25.48
N SER A 19 -12.23 27.52 -26.56
CA SER A 19 -12.62 27.38 -27.96
C SER A 19 -11.56 26.53 -28.67
N ALA A 20 -11.97 25.82 -29.72
CA ALA A 20 -11.10 25.02 -30.58
C ALA A 20 -10.45 25.87 -31.69
N VAL A 21 -9.18 25.62 -32.01
CA VAL A 21 -8.47 26.09 -33.22
C VAL A 21 -7.47 24.98 -33.59
N ALA A 22 -7.76 24.13 -34.58
CA ALA A 22 -7.55 24.26 -36.03
C ALA A 22 -6.11 23.95 -36.50
N ALA A 23 -6.06 22.81 -37.21
CA ALA A 23 -5.21 22.38 -38.32
C ALA A 23 -4.04 23.27 -38.82
N GLY A 24 -2.91 22.60 -39.06
CA GLY A 24 -1.88 23.02 -40.02
C GLY A 24 -1.22 21.80 -40.67
N ARG A 25 -1.41 21.62 -41.97
CA ARG A 25 -0.72 20.64 -42.84
C ARG A 25 0.31 21.36 -43.74
N ARG A 26 1.27 20.55 -44.22
CA ARG A 26 2.08 20.62 -45.47
C ARG A 26 3.48 21.25 -45.35
N PRO A 27 4.42 20.99 -46.30
CA PRO A 27 4.69 19.81 -47.16
C PRO A 27 6.20 19.38 -47.20
N GLN A 28 6.52 18.36 -48.03
CA GLN A 28 7.84 17.77 -48.38
C GLN A 28 8.75 18.73 -49.22
N PRO A 29 9.79 18.32 -50.03
CA PRO A 29 10.66 17.10 -50.13
C PRO A 29 12.18 17.44 -50.34
N PHE A 30 13.10 16.47 -50.50
CA PHE A 30 14.38 16.51 -51.28
C PHE A 30 15.03 15.09 -51.20
N VAL A 31 15.14 14.23 -52.23
CA VAL A 31 15.90 14.18 -53.51
C VAL A 31 17.38 13.71 -53.37
N CYS A 32 17.69 12.60 -54.09
CA CYS A 32 18.93 12.08 -54.72
C CYS A 32 20.31 12.23 -54.02
N GLY A 33 21.27 11.31 -54.06
CA GLY A 33 21.58 10.21 -54.97
C GLY A 33 22.93 9.53 -54.57
N PRO A 34 23.59 8.76 -55.46
CA PRO A 34 24.42 7.59 -55.13
C PRO A 34 25.94 7.87 -55.05
N TYR A 35 26.72 7.00 -54.41
CA TYR A 35 28.12 6.81 -54.78
C TYR A 35 28.64 5.39 -54.51
N SER A 36 29.18 4.81 -55.57
CA SER A 36 29.85 3.52 -55.66
C SER A 36 31.28 3.61 -55.12
N ARG A 37 31.80 2.51 -54.57
CA ARG A 37 33.22 2.14 -54.68
C ARG A 37 33.41 0.65 -54.45
N GLN A 38 33.66 -0.05 -55.55
CA GLN A 38 34.17 -1.41 -55.59
C GLN A 38 35.60 -1.45 -55.04
N ARG A 39 35.90 -2.41 -54.16
CA ARG A 39 37.23 -3.02 -54.06
C ARG A 39 37.10 -4.52 -54.24
N LYS A 40 37.87 -5.02 -55.20
CA LYS A 40 38.05 -6.44 -55.54
C LYS A 40 38.98 -7.05 -54.49
N ASP A 41 38.43 -7.93 -53.65
CA ASP A 41 39.24 -8.92 -52.94
C ASP A 41 38.78 -10.31 -53.37
N SER A 42 39.65 -10.94 -54.16
CA SER A 42 39.56 -12.28 -54.68
C SER A 42 39.70 -13.31 -53.55
N ALA A 43 38.56 -13.76 -53.02
CA ALA A 43 38.47 -14.97 -52.21
C ALA A 43 37.42 -15.90 -52.84
N HIS A 44 37.79 -17.18 -52.98
CA HIS A 44 37.02 -18.21 -53.69
C HIS A 44 35.56 -18.34 -53.18
N PRO A 45 34.55 -18.40 -54.07
CA PRO A 45 33.12 -18.27 -53.72
C PRO A 45 32.54 -19.34 -52.78
N TRP A 46 33.18 -20.51 -52.67
CA TRP A 46 32.62 -21.66 -51.97
C TRP A 46 32.99 -21.73 -50.47
N LEU A 47 33.98 -20.96 -50.01
CA LEU A 47 34.37 -20.87 -48.59
C LEU A 47 33.65 -19.76 -47.80
N ARG A 48 33.05 -18.77 -48.48
CA ARG A 48 32.28 -17.70 -47.80
C ARG A 48 30.84 -18.10 -47.46
N LEU A 49 30.27 -19.07 -48.15
CA LEU A 49 28.89 -19.53 -47.93
C LEU A 49 28.74 -20.46 -46.71
N THR A 50 29.78 -21.19 -46.33
CA THR A 50 29.74 -22.09 -45.16
C THR A 50 30.08 -21.40 -43.84
N VAL A 51 31.04 -20.46 -43.82
CA VAL A 51 31.39 -19.70 -42.60
C VAL A 51 30.35 -18.62 -42.27
N GLY A 52 29.80 -17.95 -43.30
CA GLY A 52 28.72 -16.98 -43.12
C GLY A 52 27.41 -17.62 -42.62
N ALA A 53 27.08 -18.82 -43.09
CA ALA A 53 25.90 -19.56 -42.64
C ALA A 53 26.05 -20.13 -41.22
N LEU A 54 27.26 -20.51 -40.79
CA LEU A 54 27.52 -20.93 -39.41
C LEU A 54 27.50 -19.75 -38.42
N CYS A 55 28.05 -18.59 -38.79
CA CYS A 55 27.95 -17.38 -37.95
C CYS A 55 26.53 -16.80 -37.90
N ALA A 56 25.77 -16.87 -39.00
CA ALA A 56 24.36 -16.47 -39.02
C ALA A 56 23.45 -17.43 -38.22
N ARG A 57 23.74 -18.75 -38.23
CA ARG A 57 23.05 -19.72 -37.35
C ARG A 57 23.42 -19.58 -35.88
N ALA A 58 24.68 -19.26 -35.56
CA ALA A 58 25.09 -18.94 -34.19
C ALA A 58 24.48 -17.63 -33.66
N ALA A 59 24.25 -16.64 -34.54
CA ALA A 59 23.56 -15.40 -34.20
C ALA A 59 22.02 -15.56 -34.11
N ALA A 60 21.43 -16.45 -34.91
CA ALA A 60 19.99 -16.75 -34.91
C ALA A 60 19.56 -17.74 -33.81
N GLY A 61 20.51 -18.49 -33.24
CA GLY A 61 20.32 -19.40 -32.11
C GLY A 61 20.40 -18.72 -30.73
N ARG A 62 20.08 -17.43 -30.61
CA ARG A 62 19.88 -16.81 -29.29
C ARG A 62 18.62 -17.41 -28.68
N PHE A 63 18.77 -18.56 -28.04
CA PHE A 63 17.75 -19.15 -27.18
C PHE A 63 17.21 -18.04 -26.29
N LYS A 64 15.92 -17.70 -26.45
CA LYS A 64 15.24 -16.80 -25.55
C LYS A 64 15.22 -17.51 -24.21
N THR A 65 16.16 -17.20 -23.33
CA THR A 65 16.17 -17.69 -21.96
C THR A 65 14.98 -17.06 -21.27
N THR A 66 13.87 -17.79 -21.17
CA THR A 66 12.71 -17.36 -20.39
C THR A 66 13.12 -17.39 -18.93
N THR A 67 13.15 -16.22 -18.29
CA THR A 67 13.29 -16.12 -16.83
C THR A 67 11.94 -16.49 -16.22
N LYS A 68 11.96 -17.51 -15.34
CA LYS A 68 10.80 -17.91 -14.55
C LYS A 68 10.90 -17.23 -13.19
N SER A 69 9.84 -16.53 -12.81
CA SER A 69 9.67 -15.91 -11.50
C SER A 69 8.40 -16.41 -10.84
N THR A 70 8.37 -16.36 -9.51
CA THR A 70 7.20 -16.76 -8.72
C THR A 70 6.75 -15.59 -7.86
N LEU A 71 5.48 -15.18 -7.98
CA LEU A 71 4.83 -14.18 -7.13
C LEU A 71 4.01 -14.88 -6.05
N LEU A 72 4.36 -14.67 -4.79
CA LEU A 72 3.66 -15.19 -3.61
C LEU A 72 2.73 -14.11 -3.05
N VAL A 73 1.48 -14.48 -2.77
CA VAL A 73 0.43 -13.55 -2.37
C VAL A 73 -0.37 -14.11 -1.20
N ASP A 74 -0.45 -13.35 -0.12
CA ASP A 74 -1.44 -13.59 0.92
C ASP A 74 -2.82 -13.06 0.46
N ALA A 75 -3.78 -13.98 0.33
CA ALA A 75 -5.12 -13.64 -0.08
C ALA A 75 -5.99 -13.07 1.03
N ASP A 76 -5.58 -13.03 2.29
CA ASP A 76 -6.39 -12.37 3.33
C ASP A 76 -6.13 -10.85 3.31
N GLN A 77 -4.88 -10.42 3.09
CA GLN A 77 -4.50 -9.02 2.96
C GLN A 77 -4.70 -8.43 1.54
N HIS A 78 -4.50 -9.22 0.48
CA HIS A 78 -4.50 -8.71 -0.91
C HIS A 78 -5.69 -9.21 -1.74
N GLY A 79 -6.21 -8.37 -2.63
CA GLY A 79 -7.27 -8.72 -3.58
C GLY A 79 -6.75 -8.97 -5.01
N PRO A 80 -7.61 -9.49 -5.92
CA PRO A 80 -7.23 -9.75 -7.31
C PRO A 80 -6.60 -8.56 -8.04
N HIS A 81 -7.11 -7.34 -7.78
CA HIS A 81 -6.58 -6.14 -8.40
C HIS A 81 -5.13 -5.86 -7.99
N ASP A 82 -4.79 -6.08 -6.72
CA ASP A 82 -3.46 -5.83 -6.18
C ASP A 82 -2.44 -6.80 -6.82
N VAL A 83 -2.86 -8.06 -7.03
CA VAL A 83 -2.08 -9.07 -7.75
C VAL A 83 -1.85 -8.69 -9.21
N MET A 84 -2.88 -8.21 -9.90
CA MET A 84 -2.74 -7.81 -11.31
C MET A 84 -1.81 -6.60 -11.47
N GLU A 85 -1.85 -5.66 -10.53
CA GLU A 85 -0.95 -4.52 -10.53
C GLU A 85 0.49 -4.94 -10.16
N ALA A 86 0.67 -5.81 -9.17
CA ALA A 86 1.97 -6.38 -8.85
C ALA A 86 2.58 -7.12 -10.06
N LEU A 87 1.77 -7.88 -10.80
CA LEU A 87 2.17 -8.50 -12.06
C LEU A 87 2.59 -7.47 -13.12
N ARG A 88 1.86 -6.35 -13.25
CA ARG A 88 2.20 -5.26 -14.16
C ARG A 88 3.57 -4.67 -13.80
N LEU A 89 3.80 -4.36 -12.52
CA LEU A 89 5.08 -3.82 -12.04
C LEU A 89 6.25 -4.77 -12.32
N LEU A 90 6.08 -6.07 -12.06
CA LEU A 90 7.11 -7.08 -12.35
C LEU A 90 7.45 -7.17 -13.84
N GLN A 91 6.48 -6.92 -14.72
CA GLN A 91 6.69 -6.92 -16.18
C GLN A 91 7.35 -5.62 -16.66
N GLU A 92 6.98 -4.48 -16.08
CA GLU A 92 7.53 -3.16 -16.46
C GLU A 92 8.99 -3.00 -16.04
N THR A 93 9.34 -3.46 -14.84
CA THR A 93 10.71 -3.29 -14.30
C THR A 93 11.78 -4.04 -15.11
N GLU A 94 11.39 -5.04 -15.91
CA GLU A 94 12.32 -5.73 -16.82
C GLU A 94 12.53 -5.01 -18.16
N SER A 95 11.73 -3.99 -18.47
CA SER A 95 11.79 -3.30 -19.76
C SER A 95 13.00 -2.36 -19.91
N GLY A 96 13.85 -2.26 -18.88
CA GLY A 96 15.06 -1.41 -18.88
C GLY A 96 14.77 0.04 -18.50
N GLU A 97 15.84 0.82 -18.36
CA GLU A 97 15.79 2.27 -18.12
C GLU A 97 14.89 2.96 -19.17
N PRO A 98 14.16 4.02 -18.79
CA PRO A 98 13.32 4.79 -19.71
C PRO A 98 14.18 5.40 -20.83
N GLY A 99 14.21 4.72 -21.99
CA GLY A 99 15.01 5.13 -23.15
C GLY A 99 15.66 3.97 -23.91
N GLU A 100 15.84 2.81 -23.27
CA GLU A 100 16.26 1.60 -23.99
C GLU A 100 15.06 0.93 -24.65
N LEU A 101 15.18 0.59 -25.94
CA LEU A 101 14.17 -0.20 -26.65
C LEU A 101 13.93 -1.50 -25.88
N PRO A 102 12.69 -1.79 -25.45
CA PRO A 102 12.40 -2.94 -24.60
C PRO A 102 12.92 -4.20 -25.28
N ARG A 103 14.02 -4.75 -24.75
CA ARG A 103 14.50 -6.06 -25.19
C ARG A 103 13.45 -7.04 -24.72
N ALA A 104 12.65 -7.56 -25.66
CA ALA A 104 11.48 -8.42 -25.44
C ALA A 104 11.83 -9.77 -24.77
N ARG A 105 12.37 -9.75 -23.56
CA ARG A 105 12.44 -10.90 -22.66
C ARG A 105 11.06 -11.02 -22.05
N LYS A 106 10.32 -12.03 -22.50
CA LYS A 106 9.02 -12.34 -21.94
C LYS A 106 9.24 -13.07 -20.62
N LYS A 107 9.16 -12.35 -19.50
CA LYS A 107 9.14 -12.96 -18.17
C LYS A 107 7.93 -13.85 -18.03
N GLN A 108 8.12 -15.07 -17.55
CA GLN A 108 7.01 -15.92 -17.14
C GLN A 108 6.87 -15.84 -15.63
N VAL A 109 5.81 -15.16 -15.17
CA VAL A 109 5.50 -15.07 -13.74
C VAL A 109 4.42 -16.09 -13.41
N GLU A 110 4.76 -17.03 -12.54
CA GLU A 110 3.85 -17.95 -11.87
C GLU A 110 3.32 -17.27 -10.61
N VAL A 111 2.01 -17.24 -10.41
CA VAL A 111 1.41 -16.62 -9.21
C VAL A 111 0.86 -17.71 -8.31
N ILE A 112 1.25 -17.69 -7.04
CA ILE A 112 0.74 -18.59 -6.00
C ILE A 112 0.02 -17.74 -4.97
N VAL A 113 -1.28 -17.97 -4.84
CA VAL A 113 -2.18 -17.24 -3.96
C VAL A 113 -2.57 -18.16 -2.81
N PHE A 114 -2.19 -17.79 -1.59
CA PHE A 114 -2.49 -18.54 -0.37
C PHE A 114 -3.86 -18.12 0.17
N VAL A 115 -4.82 -19.06 0.20
CA VAL A 115 -6.22 -18.80 0.58
C VAL A 115 -6.66 -19.69 1.74
N ALA A 116 -7.41 -19.13 2.68
CA ALA A 116 -7.97 -19.92 3.79
C ALA A 116 -9.02 -20.96 3.34
N ARG A 117 -9.73 -20.69 2.23
CA ARG A 117 -10.83 -21.53 1.71
C ARG A 117 -10.89 -21.48 0.20
N GLU A 118 -11.25 -22.59 -0.42
CA GLU A 118 -11.31 -22.73 -1.87
C GLU A 118 -12.32 -21.79 -2.56
N GLU A 119 -13.46 -21.55 -1.90
CA GLU A 119 -14.58 -20.79 -2.46
C GLU A 119 -14.64 -19.34 -1.98
N HIS A 120 -13.51 -18.64 -2.05
CA HIS A 120 -13.55 -17.22 -1.73
C HIS A 120 -14.17 -16.44 -2.90
N SER A 121 -15.41 -15.95 -2.73
CA SER A 121 -16.21 -15.28 -3.78
C SER A 121 -15.46 -14.15 -4.50
N ARG A 122 -14.59 -13.43 -3.77
CA ARG A 122 -13.72 -12.37 -4.29
C ARG A 122 -12.78 -12.83 -5.42
N TRP A 123 -12.36 -14.10 -5.42
CA TRP A 123 -11.36 -14.66 -6.34
C TRP A 123 -11.97 -15.43 -7.51
N LYS A 124 -13.30 -15.67 -7.51
CA LYS A 124 -14.02 -16.34 -8.60
C LYS A 124 -13.72 -15.77 -9.99
N PRO A 125 -13.63 -14.44 -10.20
CA PRO A 125 -13.36 -13.88 -11.53
C PRO A 125 -11.98 -14.22 -12.10
N VAL A 126 -10.98 -14.44 -11.24
CA VAL A 126 -9.58 -14.67 -11.64
C VAL A 126 -9.13 -16.13 -11.48
N LYS A 127 -9.91 -16.99 -10.81
CA LYS A 127 -9.59 -18.42 -10.62
C LYS A 127 -9.40 -19.19 -11.94
N ARG A 128 -9.99 -18.70 -13.04
CA ARG A 128 -9.89 -19.32 -14.38
C ARG A 128 -8.62 -18.96 -15.14
N SER A 129 -7.81 -18.03 -14.65
CA SER A 129 -6.59 -17.61 -15.33
C SER A 129 -5.50 -18.67 -15.17
N ALA A 130 -5.01 -19.24 -16.28
CA ALA A 130 -4.00 -20.32 -16.31
C ALA A 130 -2.64 -20.00 -15.64
N ARG A 131 -2.45 -18.79 -15.12
CA ARG A 131 -1.22 -18.32 -14.46
C ARG A 131 -1.33 -18.23 -12.94
N LEU A 132 -2.54 -18.41 -12.38
CA LEU A 132 -2.78 -18.33 -10.95
C LEU A 132 -2.99 -19.75 -10.39
N GLN A 133 -2.15 -20.10 -9.42
CA GLN A 133 -2.32 -21.27 -8.59
C GLN A 133 -2.85 -20.82 -7.22
N PHE A 134 -3.80 -21.58 -6.69
CA PHE A 134 -4.36 -21.34 -5.37
C PHE A 134 -3.88 -22.45 -4.44
N GLU A 135 -3.22 -22.07 -3.36
CA GLU A 135 -2.80 -22.98 -2.31
C GLU A 135 -3.72 -22.78 -1.10
N ILE A 136 -4.45 -23.83 -0.73
CA ILE A 136 -5.38 -23.75 0.39
C ILE A 136 -4.58 -23.93 1.68
N VAL A 137 -4.67 -22.95 2.57
CA VAL A 137 -4.02 -22.95 3.88
C VAL A 137 -5.08 -23.10 4.97
N PRO A 138 -5.16 -24.25 5.65
CA PRO A 138 -6.10 -24.45 6.74
C PRO A 138 -5.87 -23.44 7.87
N ARG A 139 -6.94 -22.82 8.37
CA ARG A 139 -6.84 -22.00 9.58
C ARG A 139 -6.65 -22.90 10.79
N THR A 140 -5.53 -22.72 11.49
CA THR A 140 -5.26 -23.34 12.79
C THR A 140 -5.72 -22.40 13.90
N THR A 141 -5.98 -22.94 15.09
CA THR A 141 -6.27 -22.12 16.30
C THR A 141 -4.99 -21.64 16.99
N GLU A 142 -3.83 -21.97 16.43
CA GLU A 142 -2.52 -21.61 16.96
C GLU A 142 -2.23 -20.12 16.77
N TYR A 143 -1.25 -19.62 17.51
CA TYR A 143 -0.85 -18.22 17.45
C TYR A 143 -0.05 -17.97 16.15
N GLY A 144 -0.50 -17.02 15.32
CA GLY A 144 0.16 -16.64 14.06
C GLY A 144 -0.82 -16.59 12.88
N ASP A 145 -0.39 -15.99 11.77
CA ASP A 145 -1.13 -16.06 10.51
C ASP A 145 -0.70 -17.30 9.71
N PRO A 146 -1.60 -18.26 9.46
CA PRO A 146 -1.28 -19.46 8.69
C PRO A 146 -0.76 -19.16 7.28
N ASN A 147 -1.23 -18.08 6.64
CA ASN A 147 -0.80 -17.73 5.29
C ASN A 147 0.65 -17.25 5.29
N ASP A 148 1.08 -16.51 6.33
CA ASP A 148 2.46 -16.05 6.48
C ASP A 148 3.40 -17.25 6.59
N ALA A 149 3.05 -18.22 7.45
CA ALA A 149 3.80 -19.47 7.59
C ALA A 149 3.84 -20.28 6.29
N ALA A 150 2.76 -20.30 5.51
CA ALA A 150 2.72 -21.00 4.22
C ALA A 150 3.61 -20.33 3.18
N ILE A 151 3.62 -18.99 3.12
CA ILE A 151 4.50 -18.20 2.25
C ILE A 151 5.96 -18.44 2.65
N ASP A 152 6.30 -18.36 3.93
CA ASP A 152 7.65 -18.62 4.44
C ASP A 152 8.13 -20.02 4.03
N ASN A 153 7.32 -21.05 4.31
CA ASN A 153 7.61 -22.42 3.91
C ASN A 153 7.77 -22.57 2.39
N ARG A 154 7.00 -21.81 1.58
CA ARG A 154 7.12 -21.85 0.13
C ARG A 154 8.44 -21.26 -0.35
N VAL A 155 8.87 -20.13 0.22
CA VAL A 155 10.18 -19.52 -0.09
C VAL A 155 11.30 -20.49 0.28
N ARG A 156 11.23 -21.14 1.46
CA ARG A 156 12.22 -22.13 1.88
C ARG A 156 12.34 -23.30 0.90
N LYS A 157 11.20 -23.90 0.51
CA LYS A 157 11.15 -24.98 -0.48
C LYS A 157 11.76 -24.55 -1.82
N LEU A 158 11.46 -23.33 -2.30
CA LEU A 158 12.01 -22.80 -3.55
C LEU A 158 13.53 -22.55 -3.45
N ALA A 159 14.02 -22.14 -2.29
CA ALA A 159 15.44 -21.93 -2.02
C ALA A 159 16.23 -23.24 -1.98
N GLU A 160 15.65 -24.28 -1.41
CA GLU A 160 16.28 -25.60 -1.23
C GLU A 160 16.27 -26.46 -2.50
N ASP A 161 15.24 -26.34 -3.35
CA ASP A 161 15.15 -27.11 -4.60
C ASP A 161 16.11 -26.59 -5.66
N ARG A 162 17.35 -27.06 -5.63
CA ARG A 162 18.40 -26.68 -6.61
C ARG A 162 18.05 -26.98 -8.07
N ARG A 163 17.13 -27.92 -8.36
CA ARG A 163 16.79 -28.30 -9.74
C ARG A 163 15.78 -27.36 -10.36
N SER A 164 14.80 -26.90 -9.56
CA SER A 164 13.71 -26.05 -10.03
C SER A 164 13.75 -24.61 -9.49
N ARG A 165 14.80 -24.26 -8.74
CA ARG A 165 14.97 -22.96 -8.08
C ARG A 165 14.69 -21.81 -9.05
N PRO A 166 13.67 -20.97 -8.76
CA PRO A 166 13.42 -19.79 -9.56
C PRO A 166 14.61 -18.82 -9.38
N LYS A 167 14.89 -18.04 -10.43
CA LYS A 167 15.91 -16.99 -10.31
C LYS A 167 15.44 -15.86 -9.41
N GLU A 168 14.13 -15.60 -9.42
CA GLU A 168 13.52 -14.50 -8.69
C GLU A 168 12.22 -14.93 -8.04
N VAL A 169 12.04 -14.52 -6.78
CA VAL A 169 10.79 -14.67 -6.03
C VAL A 169 10.29 -13.28 -5.65
N ALA A 170 9.05 -12.97 -6.02
CA ALA A 170 8.37 -11.76 -5.62
C ALA A 170 7.39 -12.07 -4.48
N ILE A 171 7.33 -11.21 -3.47
CA ILE A 171 6.37 -11.31 -2.36
C ILE A 171 5.56 -10.03 -2.34
N LEU A 172 4.23 -10.16 -2.42
CA LEU A 172 3.31 -9.05 -2.21
C LEU A 172 2.96 -8.97 -0.71
N ALA A 173 3.55 -8.01 0.00
CA ALA A 173 3.52 -7.91 1.45
C ALA A 173 2.74 -6.68 1.95
N SER A 174 1.99 -6.83 3.04
CA SER A 174 1.26 -5.74 3.74
C SER A 174 1.74 -5.48 5.17
N ASP A 175 2.67 -6.29 5.66
CA ASP A 175 3.27 -6.27 7.00
C ASP A 175 4.78 -6.48 6.90
N SER A 176 5.47 -6.30 8.03
CA SER A 176 6.92 -6.42 8.16
C SER A 176 7.39 -7.84 8.48
N ASP A 177 6.49 -8.80 8.68
CA ASP A 177 6.85 -10.10 9.26
C ASP A 177 7.55 -10.99 8.22
N PHE A 178 7.37 -10.69 6.92
CA PHE A 178 8.11 -11.32 5.83
C PHE A 178 9.57 -10.86 5.68
N VAL A 179 10.09 -9.92 6.49
CA VAL A 179 11.50 -9.47 6.38
C VAL A 179 12.47 -10.64 6.58
N GLU A 180 12.20 -11.54 7.53
CA GLU A 180 13.02 -12.73 7.75
C GLU A 180 12.94 -13.70 6.57
N THR A 181 11.75 -13.94 6.04
CA THR A 181 11.51 -14.77 4.84
C THR A 181 12.28 -14.24 3.63
N VAL A 182 12.26 -12.92 3.42
CA VAL A 182 12.98 -12.26 2.34
C VAL A 182 14.50 -12.46 2.49
N ASN A 183 15.04 -12.21 3.68
CA ASN A 183 16.46 -12.41 3.95
C ASN A 183 16.88 -13.88 3.79
N TYR A 184 16.02 -14.82 4.17
CA TYR A 184 16.25 -16.25 3.94
C TYR A 184 16.42 -16.55 2.44
N GLY A 185 15.49 -16.09 1.60
CA GLY A 185 15.58 -16.26 0.14
C GLY A 185 16.88 -15.69 -0.43
N ILE A 186 17.23 -14.46 -0.03
CA ILE A 186 18.46 -13.79 -0.46
C ILE A 186 19.72 -14.57 -0.07
N SER A 187 19.79 -15.05 1.19
CA SER A 187 20.94 -15.82 1.68
C SER A 187 21.16 -17.13 0.91
N HIS A 188 20.13 -17.64 0.22
CA HIS A 188 20.19 -18.83 -0.63
C HIS A 188 20.41 -18.50 -2.12
N GLY A 189 20.70 -17.24 -2.44
CA GLY A 189 21.00 -16.78 -3.79
C GLY A 189 19.77 -16.64 -4.70
N ILE A 190 18.57 -16.49 -4.12
CA ILE A 190 17.37 -16.08 -4.86
C ILE A 190 17.34 -14.56 -4.92
N GLU A 191 17.04 -13.98 -6.09
CA GLU A 191 16.70 -12.57 -6.18
C GLU A 191 15.30 -12.36 -5.60
N VAL A 192 15.18 -11.61 -4.51
CA VAL A 192 13.88 -11.38 -3.88
C VAL A 192 13.38 -9.97 -4.22
N VAL A 193 12.13 -9.90 -4.67
CA VAL A 193 11.42 -8.64 -4.95
C VAL A 193 10.31 -8.46 -3.92
N ALA A 194 10.45 -7.49 -3.02
CA ALA A 194 9.40 -7.12 -2.08
C ALA A 194 8.48 -6.09 -2.77
N ILE A 195 7.19 -6.42 -2.94
CA ILE A 195 6.19 -5.51 -3.49
C ILE A 195 5.30 -5.04 -2.34
N VAL A 196 5.39 -3.75 -2.01
CA VAL A 196 4.76 -3.19 -0.81
C VAL A 196 3.86 -2.01 -1.19
N PRO A 197 2.61 -1.95 -0.71
CA PRO A 197 1.75 -0.79 -0.86
C PRO A 197 2.39 0.54 -0.44
N GLU A 198 2.32 1.56 -1.29
CA GLU A 198 2.87 2.90 -1.02
C GLU A 198 2.30 3.55 0.25
N ASN A 199 1.06 3.21 0.62
CA ASN A 199 0.39 3.71 1.81
C ASN A 199 0.80 2.97 3.10
N ARG A 200 1.85 2.14 3.07
CA ARG A 200 2.40 1.42 4.22
C ARG A 200 3.87 1.82 4.46
N PRO A 201 4.15 3.09 4.85
CA PRO A 201 5.52 3.58 5.00
C PRO A 201 6.32 2.82 6.07
N SER A 202 5.67 2.35 7.15
CA SER A 202 6.33 1.54 8.18
C SER A 202 6.83 0.20 7.64
N VAL A 203 6.07 -0.42 6.73
CA VAL A 203 6.43 -1.68 6.09
C VAL A 203 7.54 -1.46 5.08
N LEU A 204 7.43 -0.43 4.24
CA LEU A 204 8.50 -0.03 3.31
C LEU A 204 9.83 0.15 4.06
N LYS A 205 9.83 0.90 5.16
CA LYS A 205 11.01 1.14 6.00
C LYS A 205 11.57 -0.14 6.61
N ALA A 206 10.73 -1.13 6.91
CA ALA A 206 11.20 -2.43 7.42
C ALA A 206 11.94 -3.25 6.35
N PHE A 207 11.59 -3.11 5.06
CA PHE A 207 12.27 -3.79 3.95
C PHE A 207 13.49 -3.05 3.41
N GLU A 208 13.61 -1.73 3.61
CA GLU A 208 14.79 -0.94 3.21
C GLU A 208 16.16 -1.51 3.62
N PRO A 209 16.37 -2.04 4.84
CA PRO A 209 17.66 -2.63 5.23
C PRO A 209 17.95 -4.00 4.59
N THR A 210 16.98 -4.60 3.90
CA THR A 210 17.19 -5.87 3.20
C THR A 210 17.89 -5.64 1.86
N ALA A 211 18.54 -6.68 1.32
CA ALA A 211 19.09 -6.63 -0.04
C ALA A 211 18.02 -6.93 -1.13
N ALA A 212 16.74 -6.94 -0.77
CA ALA A 212 15.65 -7.18 -1.71
C ALA A 212 15.44 -5.97 -2.62
N ARG A 213 14.97 -6.22 -3.84
CA ARG A 213 14.49 -5.16 -4.71
C ARG A 213 13.09 -4.74 -4.26
N LEU A 214 12.96 -3.50 -3.80
CA LEU A 214 11.71 -2.96 -3.29
C LEU A 214 10.91 -2.29 -4.42
N LEU A 215 9.72 -2.82 -4.73
CA LEU A 215 8.76 -2.21 -5.65
C LEU A 215 7.57 -1.65 -4.85
N LYS A 216 7.24 -0.39 -5.14
CA LYS A 216 6.12 0.29 -4.51
C LYS A 216 4.84 0.03 -5.31
N LEU A 217 3.83 -0.55 -4.66
CA LEU A 217 2.52 -0.77 -5.27
C LEU A 217 1.69 0.51 -5.15
N PRO A 218 1.29 1.16 -6.27
CA PRO A 218 0.63 2.45 -6.25
C PRO A 218 -0.63 2.46 -5.38
N ALA A 219 -0.77 3.45 -4.50
CA ALA A 219 -1.96 3.54 -3.63
C ALA A 219 -3.28 3.64 -4.43
N LYS A 220 -3.22 4.17 -5.66
CA LYS A 220 -4.35 4.25 -6.59
C LYS A 220 -4.80 2.87 -7.08
N ALA A 221 -3.87 1.91 -7.20
CA ALA A 221 -4.20 0.54 -7.58
C ALA A 221 -4.98 -0.19 -6.48
N LEU A 222 -4.96 0.26 -5.23
CA LEU A 222 -5.80 -0.35 -4.19
C LEU A 222 -7.28 0.06 -4.30
N ARG A 223 -7.62 0.99 -5.21
CA ARG A 223 -8.98 1.48 -5.42
C ARG A 223 -9.55 0.87 -6.72
N PRO A 224 -10.67 0.13 -6.67
CA PRO A 224 -11.38 -0.25 -7.89
C PRO A 224 -11.88 0.98 -8.64
N LYS A 225 -11.85 0.90 -9.97
CA LYS A 225 -12.31 1.94 -10.90
C LYS A 225 -13.83 2.16 -10.87
N ASP A 226 -14.60 1.15 -10.44
CA ASP A 226 -16.07 1.14 -10.49
C ASP A 226 -16.74 1.46 -9.14
N GLY A 227 -16.11 2.33 -8.37
CA GLY A 227 -16.66 2.87 -7.13
C GLY A 227 -15.96 2.35 -5.86
N PRO A 228 -16.23 3.00 -4.72
CA PRO A 228 -15.60 2.66 -3.45
C PRO A 228 -15.92 1.21 -3.10
N ARG A 229 -14.90 0.35 -3.11
CA ARG A 229 -14.97 -1.04 -2.60
C ARG A 229 -15.70 -0.98 -1.25
N ARG A 230 -16.79 -1.75 -1.09
CA ARG A 230 -17.33 -2.13 0.23
C ARG A 230 -16.18 -2.81 0.99
N GLY A 231 -15.38 -2.04 1.71
CA GLY A 231 -14.20 -2.55 2.46
C GLY A 231 -12.90 -1.75 2.29
N THR A 232 -12.72 -0.95 1.23
CA THR A 232 -11.55 -0.05 1.08
C THR A 232 -11.94 1.36 0.65
N ARG A 233 -13.11 1.86 1.09
CA ARG A 233 -13.06 3.21 1.65
C ARG A 233 -11.96 3.12 2.71
N SER A 234 -10.93 3.95 2.67
CA SER A 234 -10.45 4.52 3.93
C SER A 234 -11.74 4.96 4.58
N ALA A 235 -12.24 4.15 5.50
CA ALA A 235 -13.61 4.20 5.94
C ALA A 235 -13.68 5.51 6.69
N VAL A 236 -14.02 6.58 5.95
CA VAL A 236 -14.03 7.94 6.44
C VAL A 236 -14.90 7.85 7.66
N CYS A 237 -14.25 7.92 8.81
CA CYS A 237 -14.91 7.66 10.06
C CYS A 237 -15.92 8.79 10.19
N LYS A 238 -17.21 8.43 10.16
CA LYS A 238 -18.29 9.43 10.19
C LYS A 238 -18.63 9.84 11.59
N VAL A 239 -17.92 9.30 12.58
CA VAL A 239 -18.16 9.51 14.00
C VAL A 239 -16.97 10.23 14.56
N ARG A 240 -17.25 11.28 15.32
CA ARG A 240 -16.30 12.02 16.12
C ARG A 240 -16.70 11.89 17.58
N ALA A 241 -15.79 11.49 18.46
CA ALA A 241 -16.00 11.63 19.89
C ALA A 241 -15.11 12.76 20.40
N VAL A 242 -15.70 13.70 21.13
CA VAL A 242 -15.06 14.87 21.72
C VAL A 242 -15.10 14.71 23.23
N LEU A 243 -13.98 14.97 23.89
CA LEU A 243 -13.86 15.07 25.34
C LEU A 243 -13.71 16.55 25.67
N HIS A 244 -14.63 17.09 26.44
CA HIS A 244 -14.63 18.49 26.85
C HIS A 244 -13.71 18.72 28.05
N GLY A 245 -13.29 19.97 28.25
CA GLY A 245 -12.34 20.34 29.30
C GLY A 245 -12.83 20.11 30.75
N ASP A 246 -14.13 19.99 30.95
CA ASP A 246 -14.75 19.64 32.24
C ASP A 246 -14.88 18.11 32.47
N GLY A 247 -14.43 17.31 31.49
CA GLY A 247 -14.45 15.86 31.52
C GLY A 247 -15.69 15.21 30.92
N HIS A 248 -16.71 15.94 30.44
CA HIS A 248 -17.83 15.28 29.76
C HIS A 248 -17.49 14.88 28.32
N GLY A 249 -18.15 13.85 27.79
CA GLY A 249 -17.95 13.35 26.43
C GLY A 249 -19.15 13.60 25.53
N GLU A 250 -18.90 13.99 24.28
CA GLU A 250 -19.91 14.14 23.22
C GLU A 250 -19.55 13.25 22.02
N VAL A 251 -20.55 12.71 21.33
CA VAL A 251 -20.35 11.95 20.09
C VAL A 251 -21.19 12.53 18.96
N LEU A 252 -20.53 12.91 17.87
CA LEU A 252 -21.10 13.62 16.72
C LEU A 252 -20.93 12.83 15.43
N LEU A 253 -21.84 13.04 14.49
CA LEU A 253 -21.62 12.63 13.10
C LEU A 253 -20.86 13.74 12.36
N SER A 254 -19.87 13.36 11.54
CA SER A 254 -19.01 14.28 10.80
C SER A 254 -18.77 13.76 9.39
N ASP A 255 -18.83 14.65 8.41
CA ASP A 255 -18.82 14.27 6.99
C ASP A 255 -17.43 13.91 6.45
N THR A 256 -16.36 14.39 7.08
CA THR A 256 -14.97 14.12 6.66
C THR A 256 -13.99 14.34 7.79
N LEU A 257 -12.96 13.51 7.84
CA LEU A 257 -11.86 13.63 8.79
C LEU A 257 -10.52 13.74 8.06
N PRO A 258 -9.58 14.53 8.60
CA PRO A 258 -8.28 14.81 7.97
C PRO A 258 -7.43 13.55 7.79
N GLY A 259 -6.45 13.67 6.88
CA GLY A 259 -5.65 12.57 6.34
C GLY A 259 -4.73 11.84 7.33
N THR A 260 -4.01 10.86 6.79
CA THR A 260 -3.34 9.75 7.51
C THR A 260 -1.95 10.05 8.07
N GLU A 261 -1.36 11.20 7.78
CA GLU A 261 -0.05 11.54 8.34
C GLU A 261 -0.20 11.95 9.79
N LEU A 262 0.36 11.13 10.68
CA LEU A 262 0.37 11.37 12.10
C LEU A 262 1.71 11.99 12.50
N PRO A 263 1.70 13.18 13.12
CA PRO A 263 2.91 13.74 13.70
C PRO A 263 3.43 12.83 14.82
N ASP A 264 4.75 12.80 15.00
CA ASP A 264 5.34 12.15 16.16
C ASP A 264 5.10 13.01 17.40
N VAL A 265 4.30 12.47 18.32
CA VAL A 265 3.97 13.10 19.61
C VAL A 265 4.47 12.24 20.79
N PHE A 266 5.18 11.13 20.52
CA PHE A 266 5.62 10.21 21.56
C PHE A 266 6.72 10.81 22.42
N GLY A 267 7.77 11.37 21.79
CA GLY A 267 8.88 12.01 22.51
C GLY A 267 8.40 13.02 23.55
N PRO A 268 7.59 14.02 23.17
CA PRO A 268 7.05 15.00 24.11
C PRO A 268 6.25 14.39 25.27
N LEU A 269 5.45 13.35 25.04
CA LEU A 269 4.66 12.71 26.11
C LEU A 269 5.54 11.93 27.09
N VAL A 270 6.63 11.31 26.61
CA VAL A 270 7.62 10.63 27.46
C VAL A 270 8.39 11.65 28.29
N ASP A 271 8.85 12.74 27.69
CA ASP A 271 9.60 13.80 28.37
C ASP A 271 8.79 14.48 29.48
N LEU A 272 7.47 14.60 29.28
CA LEU A 272 6.53 15.16 30.25
C LEU A 272 6.05 14.14 31.32
N GLY A 273 6.42 12.85 31.18
CA GLY A 273 6.08 11.79 32.13
C GLY A 273 4.65 11.25 32.02
N TYR A 274 3.97 11.45 30.88
CA TYR A 274 2.61 10.92 30.65
C TYR A 274 2.60 9.47 30.15
N CYS A 275 3.71 8.99 29.57
CA CYS A 275 3.92 7.59 29.23
C CYS A 275 5.40 7.21 29.37
N THR A 276 5.68 5.92 29.28
CA THR A 276 7.05 5.40 29.14
C THR A 276 7.29 4.95 27.70
N ALA A 277 8.55 4.82 27.30
CA ALA A 277 8.88 4.27 25.98
C ALA A 277 8.29 2.86 25.76
N ALA A 278 8.17 2.06 26.83
CA ALA A 278 7.60 0.71 26.78
C ALA A 278 6.07 0.73 26.59
N THR A 279 5.36 1.67 27.21
CA THR A 279 3.88 1.72 27.18
C THR A 279 3.32 2.66 26.12
N ALA A 280 4.16 3.46 25.46
CA ALA A 280 3.74 4.57 24.60
C ALA A 280 2.75 4.12 23.51
N ARG A 281 2.99 2.96 22.88
CA ARG A 281 2.16 2.45 21.77
C ARG A 281 0.74 2.09 22.22
N ASP A 282 0.60 1.49 23.40
CA ASP A 282 -0.68 0.99 23.89
C ASP A 282 -1.47 2.08 24.63
N SER A 283 -0.79 3.06 25.20
CA SER A 283 -1.39 4.11 26.02
C SER A 283 -1.41 5.49 25.37
N LEU A 284 -1.16 5.61 24.06
CA LEU A 284 -0.99 6.91 23.40
C LEU A 284 -2.16 7.86 23.64
N MET A 285 -3.39 7.45 23.28
CA MET A 285 -4.56 8.33 23.42
C MET A 285 -4.87 8.66 24.90
N PRO A 286 -4.88 7.70 25.85
CA PRO A 286 -4.97 8.02 27.27
C PRO A 286 -3.92 9.02 27.77
N SER A 287 -2.66 8.89 27.32
CA SER A 287 -1.59 9.83 27.69
C SER A 287 -1.80 11.22 27.11
N ILE A 288 -2.30 11.33 25.86
CA ILE A 288 -2.72 12.60 25.25
C ILE A 288 -3.84 13.23 26.08
N VAL A 289 -4.90 12.48 26.38
CA VAL A 289 -6.05 12.96 27.17
C VAL A 289 -5.60 13.49 28.54
N ASN A 290 -4.78 12.72 29.25
CA ASN A 290 -4.30 13.13 30.57
C ASN A 290 -3.46 14.41 30.49
N CYS A 291 -2.56 14.51 29.51
CA CYS A 291 -1.79 15.73 29.27
C CYS A 291 -2.68 16.92 28.91
N TRP A 292 -3.68 16.69 28.06
CA TRP A 292 -4.61 17.71 27.59
C TRP A 292 -5.45 18.32 28.72
N LEU A 293 -6.02 17.47 29.58
CA LEU A 293 -6.80 17.90 30.74
C LEU A 293 -5.93 18.57 31.80
N THR A 294 -4.75 18.00 32.11
CA THR A 294 -3.83 18.57 33.11
C THR A 294 -3.37 19.99 32.71
N ASN A 295 -3.27 20.27 31.41
CA ASN A 295 -2.87 21.58 30.89
C ASN A 295 -4.04 22.49 30.51
N ASN A 296 -5.28 22.08 30.83
CA ASN A 296 -6.54 22.79 30.57
C ASN A 296 -6.63 23.35 29.13
N LEU A 297 -6.46 22.46 28.15
CA LEU A 297 -6.40 22.83 26.73
C LEU A 297 -7.78 22.92 26.04
N GLY A 298 -8.88 22.77 26.79
CA GLY A 298 -10.25 22.79 26.27
C GLY A 298 -10.66 21.43 25.69
N ASP A 299 -11.39 21.45 24.58
CA ASP A 299 -11.98 20.26 23.97
C ASP A 299 -10.96 19.48 23.13
N LEU A 300 -11.02 18.14 23.19
CA LEU A 300 -10.16 17.22 22.47
C LEU A 300 -10.96 16.16 21.71
N THR A 301 -10.67 15.99 20.42
CA THR A 301 -11.22 14.87 19.65
C THR A 301 -10.50 13.57 20.02
N VAL A 302 -11.17 12.72 20.81
CA VAL A 302 -10.63 11.43 21.25
C VAL A 302 -10.98 10.27 20.31
N PHE A 303 -11.87 10.47 19.34
CA PHE A 303 -12.10 9.51 18.27
C PHE A 303 -12.47 10.20 16.95
N PRO A 304 -11.90 9.76 15.81
CA PRO A 304 -10.84 8.77 15.70
C PRO A 304 -9.49 9.34 16.16
N TYR A 305 -8.57 8.46 16.55
CA TYR A 305 -7.36 8.87 17.28
C TYR A 305 -6.47 9.84 16.51
N GLN A 306 -6.52 9.76 15.19
CA GLN A 306 -5.74 10.62 14.31
C GLN A 306 -6.05 12.11 14.54
N CYS A 307 -7.30 12.46 14.81
CA CYS A 307 -7.71 13.84 15.06
C CYS A 307 -7.10 14.36 16.37
N GLY A 308 -7.23 13.62 17.47
CA GLY A 308 -6.64 14.01 18.76
C GLY A 308 -5.12 14.11 18.73
N ILE A 309 -4.44 13.23 17.98
CA ILE A 309 -2.98 13.32 17.78
C ILE A 309 -2.59 14.61 17.04
N GLN A 310 -3.36 14.99 16.00
CA GLN A 310 -3.12 16.23 15.25
C GLN A 310 -3.41 17.48 16.07
N GLU A 311 -4.51 17.49 16.83
CA GLU A 311 -4.85 18.57 17.77
C GLU A 311 -3.76 18.74 18.82
N PHE A 312 -3.27 17.63 19.41
CA PHE A 312 -2.16 17.64 20.37
C PHE A 312 -0.85 18.14 19.77
N SER A 313 -0.46 17.67 18.59
CA SER A 313 0.73 18.18 17.90
C SER A 313 0.62 19.67 17.58
N THR A 314 -0.57 20.15 17.22
CA THR A 314 -0.82 21.58 16.99
C THR A 314 -0.65 22.37 18.28
N ALA A 315 -1.23 21.90 19.39
CA ALA A 315 -1.09 22.54 20.70
C ALA A 315 0.39 22.61 21.15
N LEU A 316 1.16 21.54 20.96
CA LEU A 316 2.61 21.51 21.23
C LEU A 316 3.38 22.58 20.45
N LYS A 317 3.04 22.77 19.16
CA LYS A 317 3.68 23.77 18.30
C LYS A 317 3.27 25.20 18.63
N CYS A 318 2.03 25.42 19.09
CA CYS A 318 1.52 26.75 19.38
C CYS A 318 1.89 27.27 20.78
N ARG A 319 2.15 26.40 21.77
CA ARG A 319 2.51 26.79 23.15
C ARG A 319 4.01 26.64 23.45
N THR A 320 4.88 27.20 22.61
CA THR A 320 6.34 27.12 22.81
C THR A 320 6.86 27.88 24.03
N SER A 321 6.10 28.87 24.54
CA SER A 321 6.49 29.71 25.69
C SER A 321 5.87 29.30 27.02
N ALA A 322 4.89 28.40 27.04
CA ALA A 322 4.25 27.95 28.27
C ALA A 322 4.97 26.71 28.81
N SER A 323 5.26 26.69 30.11
CA SER A 323 5.72 25.47 30.77
C SER A 323 4.59 24.45 30.81
N TRP A 324 4.78 23.33 30.12
CA TRP A 324 3.85 22.21 30.17
C TRP A 324 3.88 21.56 31.55
N ALA A 325 2.70 21.39 32.15
CA ALA A 325 2.57 20.70 33.42
C ALA A 325 2.89 19.21 33.25
N ARG A 326 3.73 18.70 34.16
CA ARG A 326 4.00 17.26 34.28
C ARG A 326 2.77 16.54 34.84
N ARG A 327 2.68 15.24 34.59
CA ARG A 327 1.59 14.39 35.09
C ARG A 327 1.43 14.53 36.60
N SER A 328 0.25 14.99 37.04
CA SER A 328 -0.11 15.12 38.46
C SER A 328 -1.18 14.12 38.90
N HIS A 329 -1.95 13.56 37.97
CA HIS A 329 -3.10 12.71 38.26
C HIS A 329 -3.13 11.44 37.40
N ASP A 330 -3.72 10.39 37.95
CA ASP A 330 -4.01 9.13 37.26
C ASP A 330 -5.45 9.16 36.73
N LEU A 331 -5.63 9.87 35.62
CA LEU A 331 -6.90 9.87 34.88
C LEU A 331 -6.99 8.63 33.99
N ALA A 332 -8.17 8.01 33.98
CA ALA A 332 -8.49 6.92 33.07
C ALA A 332 -9.41 7.43 31.95
N PHE A 333 -9.17 6.98 30.73
CA PHE A 333 -10.01 7.29 29.57
C PHE A 333 -10.43 5.98 28.93
N VAL A 334 -11.73 5.78 28.74
CA VAL A 334 -12.30 4.55 28.18
C VAL A 334 -13.16 4.89 26.97
N LEU A 335 -12.94 4.16 25.87
CA LEU A 335 -13.84 4.19 24.72
C LEU A 335 -14.48 2.81 24.52
N PRO A 336 -15.74 2.77 24.06
CA PRO A 336 -16.37 1.52 23.65
C PRO A 336 -15.57 0.89 22.51
N THR A 337 -15.09 -0.33 22.71
CA THR A 337 -14.34 -1.08 21.68
C THR A 337 -15.16 -2.19 21.01
N ARG A 338 -16.28 -2.59 21.62
CA ARG A 338 -17.11 -3.70 21.12
C ARG A 338 -18.29 -3.18 20.30
N GLY A 339 -18.27 -3.47 19.00
CA GLY A 339 -19.41 -3.26 18.10
C GLY A 339 -19.48 -4.38 17.05
N GLY A 340 -20.70 -4.81 16.72
CA GLY A 340 -20.93 -5.80 15.69
C GLY A 340 -20.58 -5.26 14.31
N ARG A 341 -19.81 -6.02 13.51
CA ARG A 341 -19.49 -5.64 12.12
C ARG A 341 -20.68 -5.95 11.20
N THR A 342 -21.61 -5.00 11.07
CA THR A 342 -22.73 -5.10 10.12
C THR A 342 -22.51 -4.18 8.91
N ALA A 343 -23.07 -4.55 7.76
CA ALA A 343 -23.00 -3.71 6.56
C ALA A 343 -23.69 -2.34 6.76
N ALA A 344 -24.76 -2.31 7.55
CA ALA A 344 -25.45 -1.08 7.95
C ALA A 344 -24.53 -0.19 8.80
N ALA A 345 -23.84 -0.76 9.81
CA ALA A 345 -22.90 -0.01 10.64
C ALA A 345 -21.77 0.65 9.84
N ILE A 346 -21.20 -0.07 8.87
CA ILE A 346 -20.17 0.48 7.97
C ILE A 346 -20.74 1.60 7.08
N ARG A 347 -21.97 1.44 6.58
CA ARG A 347 -22.62 2.46 5.74
C ARG A 347 -22.87 3.75 6.53
N ASP A 348 -23.38 3.61 7.75
CA ASP A 348 -23.91 4.72 8.55
C ASP A 348 -22.80 5.42 9.33
N TYR A 349 -21.82 4.68 9.86
CA TYR A 349 -20.74 5.20 10.72
C TYR A 349 -19.34 5.16 10.09
N GLY A 350 -19.20 4.55 8.91
CA GLY A 350 -17.91 4.33 8.25
C GLY A 350 -17.22 3.05 8.72
N THR A 351 -17.05 2.85 10.04
CA THR A 351 -16.42 1.64 10.61
C THR A 351 -17.27 0.99 11.70
N SER A 352 -17.04 -0.29 11.98
CA SER A 352 -17.68 -0.97 13.13
C SER A 352 -17.22 -0.38 14.47
N LYS A 353 -15.97 0.08 14.57
CA LYS A 353 -15.46 0.79 15.75
C LYS A 353 -16.18 2.14 15.93
N ALA A 354 -16.38 2.89 14.85
CA ALA A 354 -17.15 4.12 14.87
C ALA A 354 -18.60 3.90 15.32
N ALA A 355 -19.23 2.82 14.84
CA ALA A 355 -20.55 2.42 15.30
C ALA A 355 -20.57 2.11 16.80
N ALA A 356 -19.57 1.38 17.32
CA ALA A 356 -19.44 1.08 18.74
C ALA A 356 -19.31 2.35 19.59
N VAL A 357 -18.47 3.29 19.16
CA VAL A 357 -18.27 4.59 19.84
C VAL A 357 -19.56 5.39 19.84
N PHE A 358 -20.25 5.46 18.70
CA PHE A 358 -21.53 6.18 18.56
C PHE A 358 -22.64 5.58 19.43
N GLN A 359 -22.75 4.26 19.47
CA GLN A 359 -23.81 3.57 20.23
C GLN A 359 -23.53 3.50 21.73
N GLY A 360 -22.26 3.37 22.12
CA GLY A 360 -21.88 3.22 23.53
C GLY A 360 -22.03 4.51 24.32
N GLY A 361 -21.88 5.66 23.67
CA GLY A 361 -21.78 6.96 24.33
C GLY A 361 -20.47 7.06 25.12
N GLY A 362 -19.73 8.17 24.98
CA GLY A 362 -18.58 8.43 25.83
C GLY A 362 -19.07 8.86 27.22
N ARG A 363 -18.82 8.06 28.25
CA ARG A 363 -18.77 8.56 29.64
C ARG A 363 -17.31 8.47 30.06
N ALA A 364 -16.66 9.62 30.27
CA ALA A 364 -15.31 9.68 30.82
C ALA A 364 -15.37 9.68 32.35
#